data_AF-G5S9K2-F1
#
_entry.id   AF-G5S9K2-F1
#
_cell.length_a   1.000
_cell.length_b   1.000
_cell.length_c   1.000
_cell.angle_alpha   90.00
_cell.angle_beta   90.00
_cell.angle_gamma   90.00
#
_symmetry.space_group_name_H-M   'P 1'
#
loop_
_entity.id
_entity.type
_entity.pdbx_description
1 polymer ?
#
loop_
_entity_poly.entity_id
_entity_poly.type
_entity_poly.pdbx_seq_one_letter_code
_entity_poly.pdbx_strand_id
1 'polypeptide(L)'
;QYQQPQQPTAPQDSLIHPLLMRNGDSRPLQRPTTPLPSLDLLTPPPSEVEPVDTFALEQMARLVEARLADFRIKADVVNYSPGPVITRFELNLAPGVKAARISNLSRDLARSLSTVAVRVVEVIPGKPYVGLELPNKKRQTVYLREVLDNAKFRENPSPLTVVLGKDIAGDPVVADLAKMPHLLVAGTTGSGKSVGVNAMILSMLYKAQPEDVRFIMIDPKMLELSVYEGIPHLLTEVVTDMKDAANALRWSVNEMERRYKLMSALGVRNLAGYNEKIAEAARMGRPIPDPYWKPGDSMDVQHPVLEKLPYIVVLVDEFADLMMTVGKKVEELIARLAQKARAAGIHLVLATQRPSVDVITGLIKANIPTRIAFTVSSKIDSRTILDQGGAESLLGMGDMLYSGPNSTMPVRVHGAFVRDQEVHAVVQDWKARGRPQYVDGITSDSESEGGGGGFDGGEELDALFDQAVNFVTQKRKASISGVQRQFRIGYNRAARIIEQMEAQGIVSAQGHNGNREVLAPPPFE
;
A
#
# COMPACT_ATOMS: atom_id res chain seq x y z
N GLN A 1 43.59 -3.29 -34.63
CA GLN A 1 43.64 -2.16 -33.69
C GLN A 1 43.31 -2.70 -32.31
N TYR A 2 44.25 -2.63 -31.37
CA TYR A 2 44.04 -3.06 -29.98
C TYR A 2 43.08 -2.08 -29.29
N GLN A 3 41.99 -2.58 -28.73
CA GLN A 3 41.08 -1.81 -27.88
C GLN A 3 41.78 -1.52 -26.54
N GLN A 4 42.02 -0.25 -26.26
CA GLN A 4 42.53 0.18 -24.95
C GLN A 4 41.47 -0.07 -23.86
N PRO A 5 41.87 -0.44 -22.63
CA PRO A 5 40.95 -0.50 -21.50
C PRO A 5 40.42 0.92 -21.21
N GLN A 6 39.09 1.05 -21.05
CA GLN A 6 38.47 2.28 -20.58
C GLN A 6 39.04 2.65 -19.20
N GLN A 7 39.63 3.84 -19.09
CA GLN A 7 40.01 4.41 -17.80
C GLN A 7 38.75 4.65 -16.95
N PRO A 8 38.80 4.38 -15.63
CA PRO A 8 37.70 4.75 -14.75
C PRO A 8 37.52 6.27 -14.78
N THR A 9 36.33 6.72 -15.17
CA THR A 9 35.93 8.12 -15.10
C THR A 9 36.06 8.63 -13.67
N ALA A 10 36.78 9.73 -13.49
CA ALA A 10 36.90 10.41 -12.20
C ALA A 10 35.51 10.71 -11.61
N PRO A 11 35.31 10.57 -10.29
CA PRO A 11 34.04 10.93 -9.65
C PRO A 11 33.77 12.40 -9.95
N GLN A 12 32.61 12.69 -10.54
CA GLN A 12 32.17 14.05 -10.79
C GLN A 12 32.15 14.82 -9.46
N ASP A 13 32.72 16.03 -9.44
CA ASP A 13 32.63 16.98 -8.32
C ASP A 13 31.17 17.44 -8.13
N SER A 14 30.35 16.55 -7.61
CA SER A 14 29.01 16.85 -7.13
C SER A 14 29.11 17.43 -5.72
N LEU A 15 28.43 18.56 -5.49
CA LEU A 15 28.24 19.14 -4.14
C LEU A 15 27.49 18.18 -3.19
N ILE A 16 26.79 17.19 -3.76
CA ILE A 16 26.10 16.13 -3.02
C ILE A 16 27.04 14.93 -2.92
N HIS A 17 27.36 14.53 -1.69
CA HIS A 17 28.18 13.35 -1.40
C HIS A 17 27.59 12.10 -2.08
N PRO A 18 28.39 11.21 -2.71
CA PRO A 18 27.88 10.05 -3.45
C PRO A 18 26.94 9.13 -2.65
N LEU A 19 27.17 8.98 -1.34
CA LEU A 19 26.28 8.21 -0.44
C LEU A 19 24.99 8.94 -0.02
N LEU A 20 24.89 10.24 -0.29
CA LEU A 20 23.68 11.06 -0.03
C LEU A 20 22.81 11.22 -1.28
N MET A 21 23.28 10.73 -2.44
CA MET A 21 22.46 10.64 -3.64
C MET A 21 21.39 9.56 -3.44
N ARG A 22 20.20 9.96 -2.97
CA ARG A 22 19.01 9.10 -2.93
C ARG A 22 18.81 8.54 -4.34
N ASN A 23 18.97 7.22 -4.48
CA ASN A 23 18.80 6.50 -5.74
C ASN A 23 19.82 6.76 -6.85
N GLY A 24 20.99 7.36 -6.56
CA GLY A 24 22.05 7.58 -7.55
C GLY A 24 21.60 8.44 -8.73
N ASP A 25 22.11 9.66 -8.83
CA ASP A 25 21.92 10.49 -10.04
C ASP A 25 22.52 9.85 -11.32
N SER A 26 23.20 8.72 -11.20
CA SER A 26 23.55 7.86 -12.33
C SER A 26 22.30 7.19 -12.90
N ARG A 27 21.59 7.92 -13.75
CA ARG A 27 20.68 7.37 -14.78
C ARG A 27 21.31 6.08 -15.30
N PRO A 28 20.58 4.96 -15.40
CA PRO A 28 21.08 3.84 -16.18
C PRO A 28 21.42 4.38 -17.57
N LEU A 29 22.68 4.22 -17.98
CA LEU A 29 23.25 4.85 -19.19
C LEU A 29 22.47 4.45 -20.46
N GLN A 30 21.68 3.38 -20.39
CA GLN A 30 20.82 2.89 -21.46
C GLN A 30 19.42 2.59 -20.94
N ARG A 31 18.42 3.07 -21.69
CA ARG A 31 17.03 2.65 -21.55
C ARG A 31 16.91 1.17 -21.96
N PRO A 32 16.36 0.29 -21.10
CA PRO A 32 16.12 -1.11 -21.47
C PRO A 32 15.27 -1.23 -22.73
N THR A 33 15.56 -2.24 -23.56
CA THR A 33 14.84 -2.52 -24.81
C THR A 33 13.59 -3.38 -24.63
N THR A 34 13.48 -4.08 -23.49
CA THR A 34 12.31 -4.92 -23.16
C THR A 34 11.19 -4.08 -22.54
N PRO A 35 9.92 -4.48 -22.69
CA PRO A 35 8.81 -3.75 -22.07
C PRO A 35 8.75 -3.92 -20.55
N LEU A 36 9.20 -5.06 -20.00
CA LEU A 36 9.25 -5.35 -18.56
C LEU A 36 10.68 -5.65 -18.06
N PRO A 37 10.97 -5.52 -16.75
CA PRO A 37 12.27 -5.88 -16.16
C PRO A 37 12.62 -7.37 -16.35
N SER A 38 13.91 -7.70 -16.43
CA SER A 38 14.37 -9.10 -16.47
C SER A 38 14.40 -9.72 -15.07
N LEU A 39 14.03 -10.99 -14.95
CA LEU A 39 14.18 -11.76 -13.71
C LEU A 39 15.65 -11.90 -13.27
N ASP A 40 16.63 -11.60 -14.14
CA ASP A 40 18.05 -11.63 -13.82
C ASP A 40 18.49 -10.52 -12.85
N LEU A 41 17.63 -9.52 -12.63
CA LEU A 41 17.83 -8.55 -11.55
C LEU A 41 17.62 -9.17 -10.15
N LEU A 42 17.07 -10.39 -10.09
CA LEU A 42 16.79 -11.13 -8.86
C LEU A 42 17.71 -12.33 -8.70
N THR A 43 18.06 -12.61 -7.46
CA THR A 43 18.86 -13.76 -7.03
C THR A 43 18.12 -15.06 -7.40
N PRO A 44 18.75 -15.98 -8.14
CA PRO A 44 18.18 -17.31 -8.40
C PRO A 44 18.15 -18.15 -7.11
N PRO A 45 17.20 -19.09 -6.99
CA PRO A 45 17.24 -20.07 -5.91
C PRO A 45 18.50 -20.96 -6.02
N PRO A 46 19.02 -21.51 -4.92
CA PRO A 46 20.11 -22.46 -4.93
C PRO A 46 19.81 -23.67 -5.83
N SER A 47 20.81 -24.18 -6.54
CA SER A 47 20.68 -25.33 -7.44
C SER A 47 20.59 -26.68 -6.72
N GLU A 48 21.09 -26.76 -5.48
CA GLU A 48 21.07 -27.98 -4.67
C GLU A 48 19.94 -27.94 -3.65
N VAL A 49 19.01 -28.89 -3.77
CA VAL A 49 17.97 -29.13 -2.75
C VAL A 49 18.49 -30.21 -1.82
N GLU A 50 18.64 -29.90 -0.54
CA GLU A 50 19.04 -30.91 0.44
C GLU A 50 17.96 -32.00 0.57
N PRO A 51 18.37 -33.28 0.61
CA PRO A 51 17.44 -34.39 0.75
C PRO A 51 16.78 -34.36 2.14
N VAL A 52 15.53 -34.80 2.19
CA VAL A 52 14.81 -34.95 3.45
C VAL A 52 15.34 -36.17 4.21
N ASP A 53 15.82 -35.95 5.45
CA ASP A 53 16.23 -37.02 6.36
C ASP A 53 15.00 -37.70 6.99
N THR A 54 14.55 -38.80 6.38
CA THR A 54 13.39 -39.57 6.84
C THR A 54 13.60 -40.19 8.22
N PHE A 55 14.83 -40.59 8.57
CA PHE A 55 15.14 -41.17 9.86
C PHE A 55 15.02 -40.13 10.99
N ALA A 56 15.48 -38.90 10.76
CA ALA A 56 15.26 -37.80 11.70
C ALA A 56 13.77 -37.48 11.89
N LEU A 57 12.96 -37.58 10.82
CA LEU A 57 11.51 -37.36 10.90
C LEU A 57 10.79 -38.45 11.70
N GLU A 58 11.12 -39.72 11.51
CA GLU A 58 10.56 -40.81 12.31
C GLU A 58 10.92 -40.69 13.80
N GLN A 59 12.16 -40.31 14.10
CA GLN A 59 12.55 -40.05 15.50
C GLN A 59 11.79 -38.87 16.09
N MET A 60 11.59 -37.79 15.32
CA MET A 60 10.78 -36.66 15.75
C MET A 60 9.32 -37.07 15.97
N ALA A 61 8.74 -37.90 15.09
CA ALA A 61 7.38 -38.42 15.25
C ALA A 61 7.21 -39.18 16.58
N ARG A 62 8.12 -40.11 16.89
CA ARG A 62 8.11 -40.85 18.16
C ARG A 62 8.29 -39.92 19.37
N LEU A 63 9.13 -38.90 19.23
CA LEU A 63 9.31 -37.89 20.28
C LEU A 63 8.03 -37.07 20.51
N VAL A 64 7.32 -36.69 19.44
CA VAL A 64 6.02 -35.99 19.52
C VAL A 64 5.00 -36.83 20.28
N GLU A 65 4.86 -38.12 19.95
CA GLU A 65 3.96 -39.04 20.67
C GLU A 65 4.32 -39.14 22.15
N ALA A 66 5.61 -39.34 22.46
CA ALA A 66 6.09 -39.43 23.84
C ALA A 66 5.80 -38.14 24.63
N ARG A 67 6.03 -36.96 24.05
CA ARG A 67 5.75 -35.68 24.71
C ARG A 67 4.27 -35.43 24.89
N LEU A 68 3.42 -35.80 23.92
CA LEU A 68 1.97 -35.72 24.10
C LEU A 68 1.50 -36.65 25.23
N ALA A 69 2.08 -37.85 25.33
CA ALA A 69 1.77 -38.80 26.40
C ALA A 69 2.13 -38.25 27.80
N ASP A 70 3.23 -37.52 27.95
CA ASP A 70 3.62 -36.84 29.20
C ASP A 70 2.50 -35.89 29.71
N PHE A 71 1.76 -35.26 28.79
CA PHE A 71 0.60 -34.40 29.12
C PHE A 71 -0.73 -35.15 29.21
N ARG A 72 -0.70 -36.49 29.25
CA ARG A 72 -1.87 -37.38 29.24
C ARG A 72 -2.75 -37.16 28.00
N ILE A 73 -2.11 -36.95 26.84
CA ILE A 73 -2.75 -36.87 25.54
C ILE A 73 -2.27 -38.06 24.73
N LYS A 74 -3.14 -39.06 24.57
CA LYS A 74 -2.86 -40.23 23.73
C LYS A 74 -3.17 -39.88 22.28
N ALA A 75 -2.15 -39.89 21.43
CA ALA A 75 -2.23 -39.63 20.01
C ALA A 75 -1.11 -40.37 19.28
N ASP A 76 -1.40 -40.86 18.08
CA ASP A 76 -0.44 -41.56 17.22
C ASP A 76 -0.14 -40.69 16.00
N VAL A 77 1.13 -40.61 15.59
CA VAL A 77 1.55 -39.93 14.36
C VAL A 77 1.35 -40.91 13.20
N VAL A 78 0.31 -40.66 12.40
CA VAL A 78 -0.04 -41.55 11.27
C VAL A 78 0.68 -41.19 9.98
N ASN A 79 1.13 -39.95 9.85
CA ASN A 79 1.83 -39.46 8.67
C ASN A 79 2.63 -38.18 8.98
N TYR A 80 3.55 -37.82 8.09
CA TYR A 80 4.23 -36.54 8.11
C TYR A 80 4.47 -36.00 6.69
N SER A 81 4.47 -34.68 6.55
CA SER A 81 4.68 -33.97 5.29
C SER A 81 5.75 -32.90 5.48
N PRO A 82 7.00 -33.18 5.04
CA PRO A 82 8.10 -32.24 5.13
C PRO A 82 7.96 -31.14 4.09
N GLY A 83 8.26 -29.91 4.48
CA GLY A 83 8.21 -28.72 3.64
C GLY A 83 9.50 -27.88 3.71
N PRO A 84 9.53 -26.70 3.06
CA PRO A 84 10.72 -25.85 3.04
C PRO A 84 11.11 -25.29 4.42
N VAL A 85 10.12 -24.92 5.24
CA VAL A 85 10.35 -24.24 6.54
C VAL A 85 9.90 -25.08 7.71
N ILE A 86 8.81 -25.84 7.55
CA ILE A 86 8.22 -26.67 8.58
C ILE A 86 8.00 -28.09 8.09
N THR A 87 7.79 -29.01 9.03
CA THR A 87 7.24 -30.33 8.78
C THR A 87 5.92 -30.46 9.53
N ARG A 88 4.86 -30.90 8.83
CA ARG A 88 3.55 -31.19 9.44
C ARG A 88 3.47 -32.66 9.81
N PHE A 89 3.22 -32.96 11.07
CA PHE A 89 2.89 -34.29 11.56
C PHE A 89 1.36 -34.43 11.68
N GLU A 90 0.79 -35.51 11.17
CA GLU A 90 -0.64 -35.80 11.22
C GLU A 90 -0.92 -36.72 12.42
N LEU A 91 -1.68 -36.21 13.39
CA LEU A 91 -1.99 -36.87 14.64
C LEU A 91 -3.38 -37.48 14.60
N ASN A 92 -3.47 -38.78 14.84
CA ASN A 92 -4.70 -39.48 15.14
C ASN A 92 -4.93 -39.48 16.66
N LEU A 93 -5.95 -38.76 17.12
CA LEU A 93 -6.22 -38.62 18.55
C LEU A 93 -7.06 -39.80 19.06
N ALA A 94 -6.78 -40.25 20.29
CA ALA A 94 -7.63 -41.24 20.94
C ALA A 94 -9.07 -40.71 21.12
N PRO A 95 -10.10 -41.58 21.11
CA PRO A 95 -11.49 -41.18 21.28
C PRO A 95 -11.71 -40.31 22.53
N GLY A 96 -12.44 -39.20 22.35
CA GLY A 96 -12.76 -38.24 23.41
C GLY A 96 -11.71 -37.16 23.66
N VAL A 97 -10.51 -37.25 23.06
CA VAL A 97 -9.49 -36.20 23.14
C VAL A 97 -9.84 -35.06 22.19
N LYS A 98 -10.00 -33.84 22.72
CA LYS A 98 -10.31 -32.63 21.94
C LYS A 98 -9.04 -31.97 21.39
N ALA A 99 -9.05 -31.56 20.12
CA ALA A 99 -7.94 -30.82 19.48
C ALA A 99 -7.53 -29.56 20.27
N ALA A 100 -8.51 -28.81 20.78
CA ALA A 100 -8.29 -27.62 21.60
C ALA A 100 -7.39 -27.85 22.83
N ARG A 101 -7.34 -29.08 23.37
CA ARG A 101 -6.45 -29.43 24.48
C ARG A 101 -4.98 -29.34 24.06
N ILE A 102 -4.67 -29.74 22.83
CA ILE A 102 -3.32 -29.64 22.23
C ILE A 102 -3.02 -28.18 21.90
N SER A 103 -3.98 -27.45 21.31
CA SER A 103 -3.86 -26.02 21.00
C SER A 103 -3.53 -25.15 22.23
N ASN A 104 -4.02 -25.54 23.41
CA ASN A 104 -3.72 -24.85 24.68
C ASN A 104 -2.35 -25.20 25.26
N LEU A 105 -1.77 -26.34 24.88
CA LEU A 105 -0.45 -26.80 25.32
C LEU A 105 0.68 -26.46 24.34
N SER A 106 0.42 -25.74 23.25
CA SER A 106 1.40 -25.51 22.18
C SER A 106 2.73 -24.92 22.67
N ARG A 107 2.70 -24.01 23.65
CA ARG A 107 3.90 -23.42 24.27
C ARG A 107 4.72 -24.42 25.09
N ASP A 108 4.04 -25.24 25.89
CA ASP A 108 4.70 -26.27 26.69
C ASP A 108 5.24 -27.40 25.81
N LEU A 109 4.50 -27.76 24.78
CA LEU A 109 4.91 -28.74 23.78
C LEU A 109 6.15 -28.24 23.02
N ALA A 110 6.16 -26.98 22.57
CA ALA A 110 7.31 -26.37 21.90
C ALA A 110 8.58 -26.44 22.77
N ARG A 111 8.46 -26.07 24.06
CA ARG A 111 9.54 -26.17 25.05
C ARG A 111 10.02 -27.61 25.23
N SER A 112 9.09 -28.57 25.30
CA SER A 112 9.41 -29.99 25.51
C SER A 112 10.10 -30.67 24.31
N LEU A 113 9.87 -30.13 23.10
CA LEU A 113 10.52 -30.54 21.85
C LEU A 113 11.76 -29.70 21.52
N SER A 114 12.12 -28.71 22.35
CA SER A 114 13.20 -27.77 22.08
C SER A 114 13.05 -27.04 20.73
N THR A 115 11.83 -26.63 20.42
CA THR A 115 11.50 -25.86 19.20
C THR A 115 11.06 -24.45 19.55
N VAL A 116 11.26 -23.50 18.63
CA VAL A 116 10.90 -22.08 18.85
C VAL A 116 9.40 -21.91 19.05
N ALA A 117 8.61 -22.59 18.23
CA ALA A 117 7.16 -22.59 18.31
C ALA A 117 6.60 -23.88 17.70
N VAL A 118 5.39 -24.25 18.12
CA VAL A 118 4.60 -25.34 17.55
C VAL A 118 3.28 -24.75 17.14
N ARG A 119 2.84 -25.02 15.91
CA ARG A 119 1.50 -24.64 15.45
C ARG A 119 0.62 -25.88 15.38
N VAL A 120 -0.56 -25.78 16.01
CA VAL A 120 -1.58 -26.83 15.99
C VAL A 120 -2.64 -26.45 14.97
N VAL A 121 -2.91 -27.36 14.04
CA VAL A 121 -3.94 -27.25 13.01
C VAL A 121 -5.08 -28.17 13.42
N GLU A 122 -6.16 -27.60 13.96
CA GLU A 122 -7.25 -28.39 14.52
C GLU A 122 -7.98 -29.25 13.49
N VAL A 123 -8.02 -28.80 12.23
CA VAL A 123 -8.68 -29.51 11.13
C VAL A 123 -7.76 -29.49 9.90
N ILE A 124 -7.36 -30.67 9.42
CA ILE A 124 -6.71 -30.82 8.13
C ILE A 124 -7.79 -31.05 7.05
N PRO A 125 -7.90 -30.20 6.02
CA PRO A 125 -8.88 -30.40 4.95
C PRO A 125 -8.79 -31.79 4.33
N GLY A 126 -9.92 -32.51 4.30
CA GLY A 126 -10.03 -33.85 3.71
C GLY A 126 -9.48 -34.99 4.58
N LYS A 127 -8.99 -34.73 5.80
CA LYS A 127 -8.43 -35.77 6.69
C LYS A 127 -8.97 -35.67 8.12
N PRO A 128 -9.23 -36.79 8.82
CA PRO A 128 -9.75 -36.80 10.19
C PRO A 128 -8.65 -36.60 11.25
N TYR A 129 -7.55 -35.92 10.92
CA TYR A 129 -6.36 -35.80 11.77
C TYR A 129 -6.13 -34.36 12.21
N VAL A 130 -5.45 -34.21 13.35
CA VAL A 130 -4.94 -32.91 13.82
C VAL A 130 -3.52 -32.73 13.30
N GLY A 131 -3.21 -31.55 12.75
CA GLY A 131 -1.87 -31.23 12.28
C GLY A 131 -1.02 -30.63 13.39
N LEU A 132 0.23 -31.07 13.50
CA LEU A 132 1.23 -30.48 14.37
C LEU A 132 2.43 -30.06 13.52
N GLU A 133 2.59 -28.75 13.35
CA GLU A 133 3.63 -28.16 12.49
C GLU A 133 4.84 -27.78 13.35
N LEU A 134 5.98 -28.38 13.04
CA LEU A 134 7.27 -28.13 13.69
C LEU A 134 8.24 -27.43 12.73
N PRO A 135 9.04 -26.47 13.22
CA PRO A 135 10.10 -25.87 12.41
C PRO A 135 11.16 -26.92 12.04
N ASN A 136 11.61 -26.89 10.80
CA ASN A 136 12.77 -27.67 10.38
C ASN A 136 14.03 -27.13 11.06
N LYS A 137 15.01 -28.01 11.30
CA LYS A 137 16.33 -27.61 11.82
C LYS A 137 17.04 -26.65 10.87
N LYS A 138 16.94 -26.91 9.56
CA LYS A 138 17.41 -26.04 8.49
C LYS A 138 16.21 -25.53 7.70
N ARG A 139 15.97 -24.23 7.75
CA ARG A 139 14.91 -23.58 6.96
C ARG A 139 15.46 -23.23 5.59
N GLN A 140 14.67 -23.47 4.55
CA GLN A 140 14.99 -23.04 3.19
C GLN A 140 14.38 -21.65 2.94
N THR A 141 15.17 -20.77 2.32
CA THR A 141 14.68 -19.46 1.87
C THR A 141 13.83 -19.65 0.61
N VAL A 142 12.65 -19.04 0.59
CA VAL A 142 11.80 -18.97 -0.60
C VAL A 142 12.19 -17.71 -1.37
N TYR A 143 12.72 -17.83 -2.58
CA TYR A 143 13.18 -16.66 -3.35
C TYR A 143 12.04 -16.08 -4.18
N LEU A 144 11.96 -14.75 -4.30
CA LEU A 144 10.94 -14.10 -5.16
C LEU A 144 11.03 -14.57 -6.61
N ARG A 145 12.25 -14.65 -7.17
CA ARG A 145 12.48 -15.13 -8.55
C ARG A 145 11.90 -16.52 -8.79
N GLU A 146 12.06 -17.42 -7.82
CA GLU A 146 11.57 -18.80 -7.91
C GLU A 146 10.06 -18.87 -8.13
N VAL A 147 9.30 -18.01 -7.43
CA VAL A 147 7.83 -18.01 -7.55
C VAL A 147 7.37 -17.20 -8.77
N LEU A 148 8.09 -16.12 -9.13
CA LEU A 148 7.81 -15.35 -10.34
C LEU A 148 8.02 -16.16 -11.62
N ASP A 149 9.01 -17.06 -11.67
CA ASP A 149 9.25 -17.90 -12.84
C ASP A 149 8.25 -19.07 -12.97
N ASN A 150 7.39 -19.27 -11.97
CA ASN A 150 6.39 -20.32 -12.01
C ASN A 150 5.22 -19.98 -12.96
N ALA A 151 4.70 -21.01 -13.64
CA ALA A 151 3.54 -20.90 -14.52
C ALA A 151 2.32 -20.24 -13.86
N LYS A 152 2.05 -20.53 -12.57
CA LYS A 152 0.93 -19.92 -11.82
C LYS A 152 1.01 -18.39 -11.79
N PHE A 153 2.20 -17.81 -11.80
CA PHE A 153 2.39 -16.38 -11.89
C PHE A 153 2.41 -15.92 -13.35
N ARG A 154 3.24 -16.53 -14.20
CA ARG A 154 3.48 -16.08 -15.58
C ARG A 154 2.21 -16.08 -16.44
N GLU A 155 1.40 -17.14 -16.33
CA GLU A 155 0.21 -17.34 -17.15
C GLU A 155 -1.03 -16.61 -16.61
N ASN A 156 -0.97 -16.07 -15.39
CA ASN A 156 -2.10 -15.32 -14.83
C ASN A 156 -2.26 -13.97 -15.55
N PRO A 157 -3.43 -13.70 -16.18
CA PRO A 157 -3.65 -12.50 -16.97
C PRO A 157 -3.85 -11.23 -16.13
N SER A 158 -4.13 -11.35 -14.83
CA SER A 158 -4.38 -10.17 -13.99
C SER A 158 -3.09 -9.37 -13.79
N PRO A 159 -3.04 -8.07 -14.13
CA PRO A 159 -1.87 -7.24 -13.86
C PRO A 159 -1.65 -7.01 -12.36
N LEU A 160 -2.64 -7.34 -11.52
CA LEU A 160 -2.60 -7.28 -10.06
C LEU A 160 -2.31 -8.63 -9.40
N THR A 161 -1.73 -9.55 -10.16
CA THR A 161 -1.23 -10.83 -9.63
C THR A 161 -0.04 -10.56 -8.71
N VAL A 162 -0.11 -11.07 -7.49
CA VAL A 162 0.93 -10.93 -6.46
C VAL A 162 1.45 -12.29 -6.01
N VAL A 163 2.78 -12.40 -5.91
CA VAL A 163 3.44 -13.53 -5.27
C VAL A 163 3.29 -13.39 -3.76
N LEU A 164 2.82 -14.46 -3.12
CA LEU A 164 2.84 -14.57 -1.66
C LEU A 164 4.06 -15.36 -1.21
N GLY A 165 4.36 -16.49 -1.87
CA GLY A 165 5.50 -17.33 -1.52
C GLY A 165 5.22 -18.80 -1.83
N LYS A 166 5.54 -19.69 -0.90
CA LYS A 166 5.23 -21.12 -0.99
C LYS A 166 4.36 -21.58 0.16
N ASP A 167 3.51 -22.57 -0.05
CA ASP A 167 2.80 -23.20 1.05
C ASP A 167 3.72 -24.13 1.86
N ILE A 168 3.13 -24.81 2.84
CA ILE A 168 3.84 -25.75 3.71
C ILE A 168 4.43 -26.96 2.96
N ALA A 169 3.94 -27.30 1.77
CA ALA A 169 4.44 -28.42 0.96
C ALA A 169 5.52 -27.94 -0.02
N GLY A 170 5.69 -26.63 -0.16
CA GLY A 170 6.63 -26.01 -1.09
C GLY A 170 6.00 -25.61 -2.42
N ASP A 171 4.68 -25.73 -2.56
CA ASP A 171 4.00 -25.33 -3.79
C ASP A 171 3.87 -23.81 -3.87
N PRO A 172 4.06 -23.21 -5.05
CA PRO A 172 3.98 -21.76 -5.22
C PRO A 172 2.56 -21.26 -4.97
N VAL A 173 2.47 -20.21 -4.14
CA VAL A 173 1.24 -19.51 -3.77
C VAL A 173 1.28 -18.11 -4.37
N VAL A 174 0.37 -17.89 -5.32
CA VAL A 174 0.15 -16.65 -6.02
C VAL A 174 -1.31 -16.26 -5.82
N ALA A 175 -1.60 -14.98 -5.70
CA ALA A 175 -2.94 -14.48 -5.50
C ALA A 175 -3.20 -13.25 -6.39
N ASP A 176 -4.47 -12.84 -6.50
CA ASP A 176 -4.89 -11.76 -7.40
C ASP A 176 -5.63 -10.68 -6.61
N LEU A 177 -5.01 -9.50 -6.49
CA LEU A 177 -5.56 -8.40 -5.69
C LEU A 177 -6.91 -7.92 -6.24
N ALA A 178 -7.17 -8.07 -7.55
CA ALA A 178 -8.46 -7.72 -8.15
C ALA A 178 -9.62 -8.60 -7.63
N LYS A 179 -9.30 -9.86 -7.27
CA LYS A 179 -10.24 -10.82 -6.69
C LYS A 179 -10.35 -10.68 -5.16
N MET A 180 -9.34 -10.12 -4.50
CA MET A 180 -9.30 -9.88 -3.05
C MET A 180 -10.21 -8.74 -2.55
N PRO A 181 -10.83 -7.94 -3.44
CA PRO A 181 -10.45 -6.57 -3.87
C PRO A 181 -9.58 -5.67 -2.97
N HIS A 182 -9.50 -5.92 -1.66
CA HIS A 182 -8.72 -5.13 -0.72
C HIS A 182 -8.00 -6.07 0.24
N LEU A 183 -6.84 -5.66 0.75
CA LEU A 183 -5.97 -6.49 1.56
C LEU A 183 -5.56 -5.77 2.84
N LEU A 184 -5.75 -6.43 3.97
CA LEU A 184 -5.18 -6.03 5.27
C LEU A 184 -3.94 -6.88 5.54
N VAL A 185 -2.81 -6.24 5.81
CA VAL A 185 -1.52 -6.88 6.15
C VAL A 185 -1.11 -6.44 7.55
N ALA A 186 -0.80 -7.39 8.42
CA ALA A 186 -0.35 -7.05 9.77
C ALA A 186 0.72 -8.00 10.30
N GLY A 187 1.61 -7.49 11.14
CA GLY A 187 2.69 -8.26 11.76
C GLY A 187 3.64 -7.37 12.54
N THR A 188 4.32 -7.91 13.55
CA THR A 188 5.26 -7.14 14.37
C THR A 188 6.54 -6.79 13.59
N THR A 189 7.34 -5.86 14.11
CA THR A 189 8.67 -5.55 13.56
C THR A 189 9.52 -6.83 13.44
N GLY A 190 10.20 -7.02 12.31
CA GLY A 190 11.00 -8.22 12.03
C GLY A 190 10.22 -9.47 11.64
N SER A 191 8.89 -9.41 11.58
CA SER A 191 8.04 -10.56 11.17
C SER A 191 8.13 -10.88 9.67
N GLY A 192 8.60 -9.94 8.85
CA GLY A 192 8.64 -10.05 7.38
C GLY A 192 7.58 -9.22 6.65
N LYS A 193 6.78 -8.40 7.36
CA LYS A 193 5.74 -7.52 6.78
C LYS A 193 6.25 -6.70 5.58
N SER A 194 7.30 -5.90 5.78
CA SER A 194 7.82 -5.00 4.75
C SER A 194 8.37 -5.75 3.53
N VAL A 195 9.09 -6.85 3.76
CA VAL A 195 9.56 -7.76 2.68
C VAL A 195 8.38 -8.34 1.90
N GLY A 196 7.31 -8.75 2.59
CA GLY A 196 6.08 -9.23 1.95
C GLY A 196 5.37 -8.17 1.11
N VAL A 197 5.30 -6.92 1.60
CA VAL A 197 4.76 -5.79 0.82
C VAL A 197 5.63 -5.52 -0.42
N ASN A 198 6.96 -5.53 -0.28
CA ASN A 198 7.89 -5.40 -1.40
C ASN A 198 7.72 -6.52 -2.43
N ALA A 199 7.53 -7.76 -1.99
CA ALA A 199 7.24 -8.89 -2.89
C ALA A 199 5.94 -8.66 -3.69
N MET A 200 4.90 -8.10 -3.07
CA MET A 200 3.65 -7.74 -3.77
C MET A 200 3.85 -6.61 -4.79
N ILE A 201 4.57 -5.55 -4.42
CA ILE A 201 4.85 -4.42 -5.32
C ILE A 201 5.68 -4.90 -6.52
N LEU A 202 6.78 -5.62 -6.27
CA LEU A 202 7.62 -6.17 -7.34
C LEU A 202 6.84 -7.13 -8.24
N SER A 203 5.93 -7.93 -7.69
CA SER A 203 5.07 -8.80 -8.52
C SER A 203 4.30 -8.01 -9.57
N MET A 204 3.71 -6.87 -9.19
CA MET A 204 3.03 -5.99 -10.13
C MET A 204 4.02 -5.33 -11.11
N LEU A 205 5.18 -4.90 -10.63
CA LEU A 205 6.25 -4.32 -11.48
C LEU A 205 6.86 -5.32 -12.47
N TYR A 206 6.74 -6.63 -12.24
CA TYR A 206 7.15 -7.68 -13.20
C TYR A 206 6.05 -8.08 -14.18
N LYS A 207 4.84 -7.49 -14.08
CA LYS A 207 3.68 -7.90 -14.88
C LYS A 207 2.96 -6.74 -15.56
N ALA A 208 2.98 -5.54 -14.99
CA ALA A 208 2.15 -4.42 -15.41
C ALA A 208 2.98 -3.22 -15.92
N GLN A 209 2.53 -2.62 -17.02
CA GLN A 209 2.99 -1.30 -17.44
C GLN A 209 2.27 -0.21 -16.63
N PRO A 210 2.78 1.04 -16.64
CA PRO A 210 2.08 2.18 -16.05
C PRO A 210 0.65 2.40 -16.58
N GLU A 211 0.38 2.00 -17.83
CA GLU A 211 -0.98 2.06 -18.41
C GLU A 211 -1.93 0.96 -17.89
N ASP A 212 -1.40 -0.07 -17.24
CA ASP A 212 -2.18 -1.16 -16.65
C ASP A 212 -2.41 -0.92 -15.15
N VAL A 213 -1.39 -0.46 -14.44
CA VAL A 213 -1.39 -0.28 -12.98
C VAL A 213 -0.68 1.00 -12.59
N ARG A 214 -1.32 1.75 -11.69
CA ARG A 214 -0.80 2.98 -11.10
C ARG A 214 -0.85 2.89 -9.58
N PHE A 215 0.10 3.53 -8.90
CA PHE A 215 0.26 3.49 -7.45
C PHE A 215 0.05 4.84 -6.80
N ILE A 216 -0.58 4.80 -5.62
CA ILE A 216 -0.47 5.84 -4.60
C ILE A 216 0.18 5.18 -3.40
N MET A 217 1.35 5.66 -3.00
CA MET A 217 2.11 5.10 -1.88
C MET A 217 2.12 6.09 -0.72
N ILE A 218 1.68 5.64 0.45
CA ILE A 218 1.64 6.41 1.69
C ILE A 218 2.63 5.78 2.68
N ASP A 219 3.69 6.51 2.99
CA ASP A 219 4.77 6.10 3.89
C ASP A 219 5.07 7.21 4.91
N PRO A 220 4.36 7.22 6.04
CA PRO A 220 4.50 8.27 7.05
C PRO A 220 5.87 8.29 7.73
N LYS A 221 6.66 7.21 7.58
CA LYS A 221 7.98 7.06 8.21
C LYS A 221 9.12 7.29 7.23
N MET A 222 8.84 7.37 5.93
CA MET A 222 9.83 7.52 4.86
C MET A 222 10.88 6.39 4.77
N LEU A 223 10.56 5.20 5.29
CA LEU A 223 11.53 4.10 5.41
C LEU A 223 11.32 2.99 4.40
N GLU A 224 10.06 2.67 4.08
CA GLU A 224 9.71 1.39 3.46
C GLU A 224 9.32 1.57 2.00
N LEU A 225 8.51 2.57 1.67
CA LEU A 225 8.04 2.83 0.30
C LEU A 225 8.81 3.95 -0.40
N SER A 226 9.58 4.76 0.34
CA SER A 226 10.40 5.84 -0.23
C SER A 226 11.42 5.35 -1.27
N VAL A 227 11.81 4.07 -1.23
CA VAL A 227 12.65 3.44 -2.26
C VAL A 227 12.01 3.48 -3.66
N TYR A 228 10.68 3.46 -3.76
CA TYR A 228 9.95 3.48 -5.02
C TYR A 228 9.76 4.88 -5.62
N GLU A 229 10.18 5.93 -4.92
CA GLU A 229 10.04 7.32 -5.39
C GLU A 229 10.55 7.47 -6.82
N GLY A 230 9.76 8.08 -7.71
CA GLY A 230 10.13 8.31 -9.11
C GLY A 230 9.95 7.14 -10.09
N ILE A 231 9.35 6.00 -9.71
CA ILE A 231 8.94 4.99 -10.72
C ILE A 231 7.79 5.53 -11.59
N PRO A 232 7.71 5.14 -12.88
CA PRO A 232 6.69 5.65 -13.79
C PRO A 232 5.26 5.21 -13.45
N HIS A 233 5.07 4.31 -12.49
CA HIS A 233 3.76 3.86 -12.01
C HIS A 233 3.16 4.76 -10.92
N LEU A 234 3.92 5.68 -10.31
CA LEU A 234 3.40 6.58 -9.26
C LEU A 234 2.51 7.70 -9.81
N LEU A 235 1.31 7.85 -9.21
CA LEU A 235 0.36 8.95 -9.49
C LEU A 235 0.73 10.26 -8.82
N THR A 236 1.43 10.18 -7.70
CA THR A 236 1.96 11.30 -6.94
C THR A 236 3.28 10.83 -6.31
N GLU A 237 4.10 11.77 -5.87
CA GLU A 237 5.23 11.46 -4.99
C GLU A 237 4.77 10.63 -3.78
N VAL A 238 5.68 9.84 -3.20
CA VAL A 238 5.38 9.06 -2.00
C VAL A 238 4.90 9.99 -0.91
N VAL A 239 3.67 9.77 -0.45
CA VAL A 239 2.98 10.67 0.47
C VAL A 239 3.46 10.41 1.89
N THR A 240 4.04 11.43 2.50
CA THR A 240 4.64 11.34 3.84
C THR A 240 3.84 12.11 4.89
N ASP A 241 3.15 13.18 4.49
CA ASP A 241 2.26 13.94 5.38
C ASP A 241 0.90 13.25 5.54
N MET A 242 0.36 13.30 6.76
CA MET A 242 -0.86 12.58 7.11
C MET A 242 -2.12 13.24 6.60
N LYS A 243 -2.13 14.56 6.44
CA LYS A 243 -3.23 15.29 5.82
C LYS A 243 -3.25 15.02 4.33
N ASP A 244 -2.09 15.05 3.69
CA ASP A 244 -1.95 14.72 2.26
C ASP A 244 -2.37 13.28 1.98
N ALA A 245 -2.08 12.34 2.90
CA ALA A 245 -2.55 10.96 2.80
C ALA A 245 -4.08 10.87 2.89
N ALA A 246 -4.72 11.66 3.76
CA ALA A 246 -6.18 11.74 3.82
C ALA A 246 -6.77 12.35 2.54
N ASN A 247 -6.09 13.34 1.95
CA ASN A 247 -6.47 13.93 0.66
C ASN A 247 -6.34 12.90 -0.48
N ALA A 248 -5.28 12.10 -0.51
CA ALA A 248 -5.09 11.06 -1.51
C ALA A 248 -6.18 9.96 -1.44
N LEU A 249 -6.63 9.60 -0.23
CA LEU A 249 -7.78 8.70 -0.03
C LEU A 249 -9.08 9.34 -0.52
N ARG A 250 -9.30 10.63 -0.24
CA ARG A 250 -10.45 11.41 -0.73
C ARG A 250 -10.45 11.50 -2.26
N TRP A 251 -9.30 11.79 -2.86
CA TRP A 251 -9.12 11.80 -4.31
C TRP A 251 -9.47 10.42 -4.91
N SER A 252 -9.01 9.33 -4.27
CA SER A 252 -9.32 7.97 -4.71
C SER A 252 -10.82 7.68 -4.70
N VAL A 253 -11.56 8.24 -3.74
CA VAL A 253 -13.03 8.15 -3.69
C VAL A 253 -13.67 8.93 -4.84
N ASN A 254 -13.18 10.12 -5.14
CA ASN A 254 -13.69 10.94 -6.24
C ASN A 254 -13.41 10.28 -7.61
N GLU A 255 -12.21 9.74 -7.80
CA GLU A 255 -11.86 8.98 -9.02
C GLU A 255 -12.71 7.72 -9.14
N MET A 256 -13.00 7.01 -8.04
CA MET A 256 -13.95 5.89 -8.04
C MET A 256 -15.33 6.34 -8.57
N GLU A 257 -15.87 7.47 -8.09
CA GLU A 257 -17.16 7.99 -8.55
C GLU A 257 -17.13 8.42 -10.03
N ARG A 258 -16.05 9.08 -10.45
CA ARG A 258 -15.84 9.46 -11.86
C ARG A 258 -15.86 8.22 -12.76
N ARG A 259 -15.13 7.16 -12.40
CA ARG A 259 -15.13 5.89 -13.12
C ARG A 259 -16.50 5.25 -13.17
N TYR A 260 -17.28 5.31 -12.08
CA TYR A 260 -18.65 4.80 -12.08
C TYR A 260 -19.56 5.53 -13.06
N LYS A 261 -19.44 6.87 -13.18
CA LYS A 261 -20.18 7.65 -14.17
C LYS A 261 -19.80 7.20 -15.59
N LEU A 262 -18.51 7.11 -15.89
CA LEU A 262 -18.02 6.66 -17.20
C LEU A 262 -18.50 5.24 -17.54
N MET A 263 -18.41 4.31 -16.59
CA MET A 263 -18.90 2.94 -16.77
C MET A 263 -20.41 2.90 -17.03
N SER A 264 -21.18 3.72 -16.32
CA SER A 264 -22.63 3.84 -16.51
C SER A 264 -22.97 4.36 -17.92
N ALA A 265 -22.29 5.40 -18.38
CA ALA A 265 -22.48 5.97 -19.72
C ALA A 265 -22.16 4.97 -20.84
N LEU A 266 -21.16 4.11 -20.64
CA LEU A 266 -20.80 3.04 -21.58
C LEU A 266 -21.59 1.73 -21.40
N GLY A 267 -22.46 1.65 -20.39
CA GLY A 267 -23.26 0.45 -20.11
C GLY A 267 -22.44 -0.77 -19.64
N VAL A 268 -21.28 -0.55 -19.01
CA VAL A 268 -20.37 -1.60 -18.53
C VAL A 268 -20.40 -1.73 -17.01
N ARG A 269 -20.02 -2.91 -16.50
CA ARG A 269 -20.12 -3.23 -15.06
C ARG A 269 -18.83 -3.05 -14.27
N ASN A 270 -17.67 -2.98 -14.92
CA ASN A 270 -16.37 -2.90 -14.28
C ASN A 270 -15.31 -2.29 -15.21
N LEU A 271 -14.13 -2.00 -14.66
CA LEU A 271 -12.99 -1.40 -15.36
C LEU A 271 -12.53 -2.25 -16.57
N ALA A 272 -12.56 -3.58 -16.47
CA ALA A 272 -12.18 -4.45 -17.57
C ALA A 272 -13.11 -4.25 -18.78
N GLY A 273 -14.43 -4.26 -18.56
CA GLY A 273 -15.41 -4.00 -19.61
C GLY A 273 -15.31 -2.57 -20.18
N TYR A 274 -14.99 -1.59 -19.34
CA TYR A 274 -14.67 -0.22 -19.81
C TYR A 274 -13.48 -0.25 -20.78
N ASN A 275 -12.36 -0.86 -20.38
CA ASN A 275 -11.14 -0.93 -21.19
C ASN A 275 -11.33 -1.73 -22.48
N GLU A 276 -12.13 -2.80 -22.47
CA GLU A 276 -12.52 -3.55 -23.66
C GLU A 276 -13.27 -2.67 -24.68
N LYS A 277 -14.19 -1.81 -24.21
CA LYS A 277 -14.91 -0.85 -25.06
C LYS A 277 -13.99 0.20 -25.69
N ILE A 278 -13.03 0.72 -24.91
CA ILE A 278 -12.03 1.66 -25.44
C ILE A 278 -11.16 0.98 -26.50
N ALA A 279 -10.72 -0.25 -26.27
CA ALA A 279 -9.92 -1.01 -27.23
C ALA A 279 -10.70 -1.38 -28.51
N GLU A 280 -12.00 -1.69 -28.39
CA GLU A 280 -12.90 -1.90 -29.53
C GLU A 280 -13.02 -0.62 -30.38
N ALA A 281 -13.28 0.52 -29.75
CA ALA A 281 -13.37 1.82 -30.40
C ALA A 281 -12.08 2.23 -31.13
N ALA A 282 -10.92 1.98 -30.51
CA ALA A 282 -9.62 2.22 -31.12
C ALA A 282 -9.40 1.35 -32.36
N ARG A 283 -9.75 0.05 -32.32
CA ARG A 283 -9.65 -0.86 -33.48
C ARG A 283 -10.56 -0.44 -34.64
N MET A 284 -11.69 0.19 -34.34
CA MET A 284 -12.61 0.73 -35.35
C MET A 284 -12.18 2.10 -35.89
N GLY A 285 -11.12 2.70 -35.36
CA GLY A 285 -10.72 4.08 -35.68
C GLY A 285 -11.74 5.13 -35.26
N ARG A 286 -12.60 4.81 -34.27
CA ARG A 286 -13.70 5.66 -33.82
C ARG A 286 -13.56 5.95 -32.31
N PRO A 287 -12.70 6.89 -31.91
CA PRO A 287 -12.53 7.26 -30.50
C PRO A 287 -13.84 7.70 -29.84
N ILE A 288 -14.04 7.34 -28.57
CA ILE A 288 -15.26 7.68 -27.82
C ILE A 288 -15.05 9.04 -27.13
N PRO A 289 -15.83 10.08 -27.43
CA PRO A 289 -15.76 11.35 -26.71
C PRO A 289 -16.28 11.21 -25.26
N ASP A 290 -15.75 12.00 -24.32
CA ASP A 290 -16.21 11.99 -22.93
C ASP A 290 -17.70 12.41 -22.80
N PRO A 291 -18.61 11.53 -22.38
CA PRO A 291 -20.04 11.85 -22.35
C PRO A 291 -20.44 12.94 -21.35
N TYR A 292 -19.55 13.33 -20.43
CA TYR A 292 -19.83 14.32 -19.38
C TYR A 292 -19.15 15.66 -19.56
N TRP A 293 -18.24 15.79 -20.54
CA TRP A 293 -17.54 17.06 -20.80
C TRP A 293 -18.48 18.08 -21.45
N LYS A 294 -18.41 19.33 -21.00
CA LYS A 294 -19.10 20.47 -21.60
C LYS A 294 -18.11 21.53 -22.07
N PRO A 295 -18.42 22.28 -23.16
CA PRO A 295 -17.63 23.43 -23.57
C PRO A 295 -17.48 24.44 -22.41
N GLY A 296 -16.25 24.66 -21.96
CA GLY A 296 -15.92 25.53 -20.82
C GLY A 296 -15.48 24.80 -19.54
N ASP A 297 -15.59 23.46 -19.47
CA ASP A 297 -15.12 22.68 -18.32
C ASP A 297 -13.58 22.55 -18.26
N SER A 298 -12.89 22.72 -19.40
CA SER A 298 -11.44 22.72 -19.48
C SER A 298 -10.93 23.73 -20.52
N MET A 299 -9.62 23.99 -20.52
CA MET A 299 -8.94 24.82 -21.52
C MET A 299 -8.78 24.11 -22.89
N ASP A 300 -9.32 22.90 -23.03
CA ASP A 300 -9.16 22.10 -24.24
C ASP A 300 -10.03 22.63 -25.38
N VAL A 301 -9.40 22.86 -26.53
CA VAL A 301 -10.06 23.35 -27.76
C VAL A 301 -10.90 22.25 -28.43
N GLN A 302 -10.59 20.98 -28.14
CA GLN A 302 -11.26 19.82 -28.71
C GLN A 302 -11.90 18.99 -27.62
N HIS A 303 -13.03 18.37 -27.96
CA HIS A 303 -13.74 17.47 -27.08
C HIS A 303 -12.82 16.30 -26.67
N PRO A 304 -12.53 16.09 -25.37
CA PRO A 304 -11.62 15.04 -24.94
C PRO A 304 -12.18 13.65 -25.25
N VAL A 305 -11.27 12.73 -25.55
CA VAL A 305 -11.57 11.34 -25.86
C VAL A 305 -11.29 10.48 -24.63
N LEU A 306 -12.13 9.48 -24.40
CA LEU A 306 -11.92 8.49 -23.37
C LEU A 306 -10.74 7.57 -23.70
N GLU A 307 -9.84 7.44 -22.73
CA GLU A 307 -8.68 6.56 -22.81
C GLU A 307 -8.83 5.33 -21.90
N LYS A 308 -7.95 4.35 -22.10
CA LYS A 308 -7.83 3.17 -21.23
C LYS A 308 -7.49 3.65 -19.82
N LEU A 309 -8.21 3.13 -18.83
CA LEU A 309 -7.99 3.48 -17.43
C LEU A 309 -7.17 2.39 -16.73
N PRO A 310 -6.07 2.74 -16.04
CA PRO A 310 -5.28 1.78 -15.29
C PRO A 310 -5.98 1.38 -13.99
N TYR A 311 -5.67 0.20 -13.47
CA TYR A 311 -5.97 -0.13 -12.08
C TYR A 311 -5.18 0.81 -11.15
N ILE A 312 -5.78 1.22 -10.04
CA ILE A 312 -5.10 2.03 -9.02
C ILE A 312 -4.93 1.19 -7.77
N VAL A 313 -3.71 1.08 -7.27
CA VAL A 313 -3.42 0.41 -6.00
C VAL A 313 -2.90 1.45 -5.00
N VAL A 314 -3.67 1.66 -3.95
CA VAL A 314 -3.31 2.54 -2.83
C VAL A 314 -2.64 1.68 -1.75
N LEU A 315 -1.35 1.91 -1.54
CA LEU A 315 -0.50 1.23 -0.59
C LEU A 315 -0.28 2.13 0.62
N VAL A 316 -0.60 1.63 1.82
CA VAL A 316 -0.34 2.33 3.08
C VAL A 316 0.53 1.43 3.96
N ASP A 317 1.80 1.79 4.19
CA ASP A 317 2.72 0.91 4.94
C ASP A 317 2.35 0.80 6.44
N GLU A 318 1.95 1.91 7.06
CA GLU A 318 1.56 1.96 8.47
C GLU A 318 0.29 2.79 8.63
N PHE A 319 -0.86 2.19 8.30
CA PHE A 319 -2.13 2.91 8.37
C PHE A 319 -2.56 3.26 9.81
N ALA A 320 -1.96 2.63 10.82
CA ALA A 320 -2.19 3.01 12.22
C ALA A 320 -1.79 4.46 12.50
N ASP A 321 -0.72 4.97 11.86
CA ASP A 321 -0.33 6.37 12.05
C ASP A 321 -1.44 7.31 11.51
N LEU A 322 -2.09 6.95 10.38
CA LEU A 322 -3.22 7.73 9.84
C LEU A 322 -4.43 7.73 10.78
N MET A 323 -4.76 6.55 11.32
CA MET A 323 -5.86 6.39 12.27
C MET A 323 -5.61 7.19 13.56
N MET A 324 -4.37 7.29 14.02
CA MET A 324 -4.04 8.01 15.25
C MET A 324 -3.97 9.53 15.05
N THR A 325 -3.55 10.00 13.88
CA THR A 325 -3.38 11.44 13.61
C THR A 325 -4.65 12.09 13.07
N VAL A 326 -5.30 11.47 12.07
CA VAL A 326 -6.48 12.04 11.39
C VAL A 326 -7.78 11.44 11.92
N GLY A 327 -7.74 10.23 12.47
CA GLY A 327 -8.89 9.63 13.14
C GLY A 327 -9.99 9.17 12.20
N LYS A 328 -11.23 9.40 12.64
CA LYS A 328 -12.45 8.83 12.06
C LYS A 328 -12.65 9.14 10.56
N LYS A 329 -12.18 10.30 10.08
CA LYS A 329 -12.30 10.69 8.67
C LYS A 329 -11.58 9.70 7.74
N VAL A 330 -10.41 9.19 8.14
CA VAL A 330 -9.67 8.19 7.37
C VAL A 330 -10.40 6.86 7.36
N GLU A 331 -10.95 6.44 8.50
CA GLU A 331 -11.75 5.21 8.61
C GLU A 331 -12.96 5.23 7.66
N GLU A 332 -13.68 6.35 7.60
CA GLU A 332 -14.82 6.55 6.71
C GLU A 332 -14.42 6.50 5.23
N LEU A 333 -13.29 7.10 4.86
CA LEU A 333 -12.76 7.04 3.49
C LEU A 333 -12.34 5.62 3.10
N ILE A 334 -11.62 4.92 3.97
CA ILE A 334 -11.21 3.53 3.75
C ILE A 334 -12.44 2.63 3.60
N ALA A 335 -13.42 2.76 4.50
CA ALA A 335 -14.65 1.98 4.43
C ALA A 335 -15.41 2.24 3.12
N ARG A 336 -15.52 3.51 2.70
CA ARG A 336 -16.19 3.89 1.46
C ARG A 336 -15.51 3.31 0.21
N LEU A 337 -14.18 3.37 0.16
CA LEU A 337 -13.40 2.72 -0.89
C LEU A 337 -13.60 1.22 -0.87
N ALA A 338 -13.39 0.58 0.28
CA ALA A 338 -13.46 -0.87 0.41
C ALA A 338 -14.83 -1.46 0.00
N GLN A 339 -15.92 -0.69 0.15
CA GLN A 339 -17.27 -1.10 -0.24
C GLN A 339 -17.54 -1.05 -1.74
N LYS A 340 -16.94 -0.10 -2.48
CA LYS A 340 -17.36 0.24 -3.84
C LYS A 340 -16.24 0.25 -4.88
N ALA A 341 -14.97 0.33 -4.46
CA ALA A 341 -13.86 0.56 -5.36
C ALA A 341 -13.52 -0.61 -6.30
N ARG A 342 -13.91 -1.85 -5.94
CA ARG A 342 -13.62 -3.08 -6.72
C ARG A 342 -13.96 -2.95 -8.20
N ALA A 343 -15.17 -2.49 -8.53
CA ALA A 343 -15.61 -2.43 -9.92
C ALA A 343 -14.92 -1.30 -10.70
N ALA A 344 -14.59 -0.20 -10.01
CA ALA A 344 -13.82 0.92 -10.55
C ALA A 344 -12.32 0.59 -10.73
N GLY A 345 -11.88 -0.60 -10.28
CA GLY A 345 -10.49 -1.05 -10.36
C GLY A 345 -9.55 -0.24 -9.47
N ILE A 346 -10.04 0.19 -8.29
CA ILE A 346 -9.22 0.80 -7.25
C ILE A 346 -9.13 -0.19 -6.08
N HIS A 347 -7.91 -0.47 -5.64
CA HIS A 347 -7.60 -1.50 -4.66
C HIS A 347 -6.79 -0.91 -3.50
N LEU A 348 -7.02 -1.43 -2.29
CA LEU A 348 -6.36 -0.96 -1.07
C LEU A 348 -5.46 -2.08 -0.54
N VAL A 349 -4.23 -1.73 -0.18
CA VAL A 349 -3.32 -2.58 0.60
C VAL A 349 -2.95 -1.79 1.86
N LEU A 350 -3.55 -2.17 2.98
CA LEU A 350 -3.37 -1.51 4.26
C LEU A 350 -2.47 -2.37 5.14
N ALA A 351 -1.26 -1.88 5.41
CA ALA A 351 -0.29 -2.56 6.26
C ALA A 351 -0.19 -1.87 7.63
N THR A 352 0.03 -2.65 8.69
CA THR A 352 0.29 -2.12 10.04
C THR A 352 1.19 -3.03 10.86
N GLN A 353 2.02 -2.44 11.70
CA GLN A 353 2.76 -3.17 12.74
C GLN A 353 2.05 -3.16 14.12
N ARG A 354 0.90 -2.47 14.22
CA ARG A 354 0.11 -2.34 15.44
C ARG A 354 -1.27 -2.99 15.28
N PRO A 355 -1.38 -4.33 15.41
CA PRO A 355 -2.64 -5.05 15.27
C PRO A 355 -3.55 -4.91 16.51
N SER A 356 -3.89 -3.67 16.88
CA SER A 356 -4.83 -3.37 17.96
C SER A 356 -6.25 -3.17 17.43
N VAL A 357 -7.25 -3.30 18.31
CA VAL A 357 -8.67 -3.12 17.96
C VAL A 357 -8.97 -1.67 17.56
N ASP A 358 -8.20 -0.71 18.08
CA ASP A 358 -8.34 0.71 17.76
C ASP A 358 -7.83 1.05 16.35
N VAL A 359 -6.93 0.22 15.81
CA VAL A 359 -6.39 0.35 14.45
C VAL A 359 -7.21 -0.50 13.47
N ILE A 360 -7.36 -1.78 13.77
CA ILE A 360 -8.10 -2.75 12.95
C ILE A 360 -9.53 -2.85 13.52
N THR A 361 -10.30 -1.80 13.28
CA THR A 361 -11.67 -1.67 13.80
C THR A 361 -12.62 -2.67 13.13
N GLY A 362 -13.83 -2.81 13.70
CA GLY A 362 -14.90 -3.61 13.09
C GLY A 362 -15.30 -3.12 11.68
N LEU A 363 -15.28 -1.81 11.43
CA LEU A 363 -15.60 -1.24 10.12
C LEU A 363 -14.55 -1.60 9.07
N ILE A 364 -13.26 -1.54 9.42
CA ILE A 364 -12.18 -1.95 8.53
C ILE A 364 -12.32 -3.45 8.19
N LYS A 365 -12.51 -4.29 9.21
CA LYS A 365 -12.66 -5.74 9.01
C LYS A 365 -13.88 -6.13 8.19
N ALA A 366 -15.00 -5.45 8.38
CA ALA A 366 -16.24 -5.74 7.67
C ALA A 366 -16.12 -5.51 6.15
N ASN A 367 -15.26 -4.56 5.73
CA ASN A 367 -15.12 -4.20 4.32
C ASN A 367 -13.85 -4.77 3.66
N ILE A 368 -12.90 -5.29 4.45
CA ILE A 368 -11.66 -5.91 3.95
C ILE A 368 -11.62 -7.38 4.37
N PRO A 369 -12.17 -8.29 3.54
CA PRO A 369 -12.29 -9.72 3.88
C PRO A 369 -10.96 -10.47 3.73
N THR A 370 -10.06 -10.02 2.86
CA THR A 370 -8.78 -10.68 2.63
C THR A 370 -7.73 -10.17 3.60
N ARG A 371 -7.05 -11.08 4.30
CA ARG A 371 -6.11 -10.71 5.36
C ARG A 371 -4.84 -11.56 5.32
N ILE A 372 -3.72 -10.92 5.59
CA ILE A 372 -2.42 -11.56 5.80
C ILE A 372 -1.93 -11.18 7.18
N ALA A 373 -1.71 -12.19 8.03
CA ALA A 373 -1.04 -12.02 9.30
C ALA A 373 0.34 -12.66 9.23
N PHE A 374 1.38 -11.84 9.32
CA PHE A 374 2.72 -12.30 9.69
C PHE A 374 2.76 -12.58 11.19
N THR A 375 3.94 -12.96 11.68
CA THR A 375 4.13 -13.26 13.11
C THR A 375 3.72 -12.09 14.00
N VAL A 376 2.96 -12.38 15.05
CA VAL A 376 2.49 -11.41 16.06
C VAL A 376 2.82 -11.87 17.48
N SER A 377 2.76 -10.94 18.43
CA SER A 377 3.15 -11.19 19.82
C SER A 377 2.18 -12.07 20.59
N SER A 378 0.87 -12.02 20.27
CA SER A 378 -0.15 -12.66 21.09
C SER A 378 -1.31 -13.26 20.31
N LYS A 379 -2.03 -14.19 20.97
CA LYS A 379 -3.32 -14.73 20.49
C LYS A 379 -4.38 -13.65 20.30
N ILE A 380 -4.29 -12.54 21.03
CA ILE A 380 -5.23 -11.42 20.92
C ILE A 380 -4.96 -10.71 19.59
N ASP A 381 -3.70 -10.37 19.32
CA ASP A 381 -3.29 -9.72 18.06
C ASP A 381 -3.67 -10.58 16.84
N SER A 382 -3.45 -11.91 16.92
CA SER A 382 -3.88 -12.83 15.86
C SER A 382 -5.39 -12.75 15.61
N ARG A 383 -6.20 -12.71 16.67
CA ARG A 383 -7.66 -12.58 16.54
C ARG A 383 -8.08 -11.21 16.05
N THR A 384 -7.36 -10.15 16.42
CA THR A 384 -7.62 -8.81 15.89
C THR A 384 -7.51 -8.80 14.37
N ILE A 385 -6.52 -9.51 13.81
CA ILE A 385 -6.30 -9.57 12.36
C ILE A 385 -7.20 -10.60 11.69
N LEU A 386 -7.14 -11.86 12.12
CA LEU A 386 -7.73 -13.01 11.41
C LEU A 386 -9.10 -13.45 11.93
N ASP A 387 -9.60 -12.84 13.00
CA ASP A 387 -10.75 -13.33 13.79
C ASP A 387 -10.52 -14.70 14.45
N GLN A 388 -9.28 -15.22 14.39
CA GLN A 388 -8.84 -16.48 14.99
C GLN A 388 -7.38 -16.44 15.46
N GLY A 389 -7.02 -17.39 16.34
CA GLY A 389 -5.63 -17.58 16.76
C GLY A 389 -4.78 -18.29 15.69
N GLY A 390 -3.46 -18.23 15.86
CA GLY A 390 -2.50 -19.00 15.06
C GLY A 390 -1.30 -18.18 14.57
N ALA A 391 -1.46 -16.87 14.37
CA ALA A 391 -0.39 -16.01 13.88
C ALA A 391 0.73 -15.81 14.92
N GLU A 392 0.42 -15.96 16.21
CA GLU A 392 1.40 -15.94 17.30
C GLU A 392 2.30 -17.18 17.36
N SER A 393 1.97 -18.22 16.59
CA SER A 393 2.74 -19.46 16.50
C SER A 393 3.59 -19.52 15.21
N LEU A 394 3.63 -18.43 14.46
CA LEU A 394 4.47 -18.28 13.27
C LEU A 394 5.93 -18.03 13.66
N LEU A 395 6.82 -18.19 12.67
CA LEU A 395 8.25 -18.33 12.90
C LEU A 395 9.10 -17.08 12.58
N GLY A 396 8.45 -15.95 12.33
CA GLY A 396 9.07 -14.72 11.81
C GLY A 396 9.53 -14.86 10.36
N MET A 397 10.35 -13.91 9.90
CA MET A 397 11.09 -13.99 8.63
C MET A 397 10.21 -14.32 7.40
N GLY A 398 9.02 -13.74 7.32
CA GLY A 398 8.11 -13.92 6.18
C GLY A 398 7.10 -15.05 6.33
N ASP A 399 7.13 -15.84 7.41
CA ASP A 399 6.10 -16.83 7.70
C ASP A 399 4.77 -16.15 8.04
N MET A 400 3.70 -16.53 7.34
CA MET A 400 2.40 -15.85 7.41
C MET A 400 1.21 -16.80 7.32
N LEU A 401 0.06 -16.31 7.78
CA LEU A 401 -1.25 -16.88 7.55
C LEU A 401 -2.02 -15.99 6.57
N TYR A 402 -2.42 -16.57 5.45
CA TYR A 402 -3.24 -15.94 4.42
C TYR A 402 -4.69 -16.41 4.57
N SER A 403 -5.60 -15.46 4.80
CA SER A 403 -7.05 -15.68 4.82
C SER A 403 -7.68 -15.05 3.59
N GLY A 404 -8.12 -15.89 2.66
CA GLY A 404 -8.80 -15.47 1.43
C GLY A 404 -10.28 -15.11 1.67
N PRO A 405 -10.91 -14.37 0.74
CA PRO A 405 -12.26 -13.84 0.94
C PRO A 405 -13.36 -14.93 1.03
N ASN A 406 -13.11 -16.12 0.48
CA ASN A 406 -14.06 -17.23 0.41
C ASN A 406 -13.67 -18.41 1.31
N SER A 407 -12.66 -18.26 2.17
CA SER A 407 -12.20 -19.32 3.07
C SER A 407 -12.28 -18.85 4.51
N THR A 408 -12.89 -19.65 5.37
CA THR A 408 -12.88 -19.42 6.82
C THR A 408 -11.57 -19.88 7.45
N MET A 409 -10.83 -20.79 6.80
CA MET A 409 -9.57 -21.29 7.32
C MET A 409 -8.37 -20.62 6.62
N PRO A 410 -7.44 -20.01 7.37
CA PRO A 410 -6.26 -19.42 6.80
C PRO A 410 -5.27 -20.52 6.36
N VAL A 411 -4.64 -20.27 5.22
CA VAL A 411 -3.57 -21.09 4.67
C VAL A 411 -2.24 -20.54 5.15
N ARG A 412 -1.35 -21.40 5.62
CA ARG A 412 0.01 -21.01 5.99
C ARG A 412 0.87 -20.89 4.73
N VAL A 413 1.56 -19.76 4.60
CA VAL A 413 2.44 -19.44 3.48
C VAL A 413 3.77 -18.95 4.02
N HIS A 414 4.86 -19.42 3.43
CA HIS A 414 6.21 -18.97 3.67
C HIS A 414 6.55 -17.90 2.63
N GLY A 415 6.65 -16.66 3.09
CA GLY A 415 6.78 -15.47 2.26
C GLY A 415 7.98 -15.53 1.32
N ALA A 416 7.77 -15.10 0.07
CA ALA A 416 8.86 -14.88 -0.86
C ALA A 416 9.79 -13.79 -0.32
N PHE A 417 11.08 -14.10 -0.24
CA PHE A 417 12.12 -13.20 0.19
C PHE A 417 12.65 -12.40 -0.98
N VAL A 418 12.81 -11.10 -0.74
CA VAL A 418 13.48 -10.15 -1.62
C VAL A 418 14.38 -9.25 -0.78
N ARG A 419 15.57 -8.97 -1.28
CA ARG A 419 16.55 -8.08 -0.67
C ARG A 419 16.29 -6.65 -1.09
N ASP A 420 16.66 -5.70 -0.24
CA ASP A 420 16.55 -4.27 -0.57
C ASP A 420 17.31 -3.94 -1.87
N GLN A 421 18.50 -4.52 -2.07
CA GLN A 421 19.28 -4.30 -3.30
C GLN A 421 18.54 -4.75 -4.56
N GLU A 422 17.73 -5.80 -4.47
CA GLU A 422 16.92 -6.30 -5.59
C GLU A 422 15.74 -5.35 -5.87
N VAL A 423 15.12 -4.80 -4.82
CA VAL A 423 14.10 -3.74 -4.94
C VAL A 423 14.70 -2.52 -5.64
N HIS A 424 15.87 -2.05 -5.21
CA HIS A 424 16.56 -0.92 -5.83
C HIS A 424 16.89 -1.21 -7.30
N ALA A 425 17.38 -2.41 -7.63
CA ALA A 425 17.70 -2.78 -9.01
C ALA A 425 16.45 -2.71 -9.92
N VAL A 426 15.31 -3.24 -9.47
CA VAL A 426 14.05 -3.19 -10.21
C VAL A 426 13.52 -1.76 -10.34
N VAL A 427 13.61 -0.96 -9.28
CA VAL A 427 13.22 0.46 -9.31
C VAL A 427 14.08 1.24 -10.31
N GLN A 428 15.39 1.03 -10.32
CA GLN A 428 16.30 1.70 -11.26
C GLN A 428 16.01 1.32 -12.72
N ASP A 429 15.77 0.03 -12.97
CA ASP A 429 15.37 -0.44 -14.29
C ASP A 429 14.07 0.24 -14.76
N TRP A 430 13.09 0.43 -13.87
CA TRP A 430 11.86 1.16 -14.17
C TRP A 430 12.05 2.67 -14.41
N LYS A 431 12.90 3.33 -13.60
CA LYS A 431 13.24 4.75 -13.78
C LYS A 431 13.94 5.02 -15.11
N ALA A 432 14.74 4.07 -15.59
CA ALA A 432 15.36 4.18 -16.91
C ALA A 432 14.35 4.13 -18.07
N ARG A 433 13.17 3.52 -17.86
CA ARG A 433 12.13 3.36 -18.88
C ARG A 433 11.25 4.60 -19.03
N GLY A 434 11.10 5.39 -17.97
CA GLY A 434 10.28 6.60 -17.98
C GLY A 434 10.20 7.28 -16.62
N ARG A 435 9.74 8.54 -16.62
CA ARG A 435 9.40 9.30 -15.42
C ARG A 435 7.92 9.17 -15.12
N PRO A 436 7.50 9.31 -13.85
CA PRO A 436 6.09 9.36 -13.51
C PRO A 436 5.45 10.61 -14.09
N GLN A 437 4.25 10.44 -14.62
CA GLN A 437 3.34 11.54 -14.91
C GLN A 437 2.48 11.77 -13.68
N TYR A 438 2.91 12.66 -12.78
CA TYR A 438 2.13 12.97 -11.59
C TYR A 438 0.81 13.66 -11.96
N VAL A 439 -0.23 13.37 -11.18
CA VAL A 439 -1.56 13.95 -11.33
C VAL A 439 -1.73 15.00 -10.24
N ASP A 440 -1.91 16.23 -10.67
CA ASP A 440 -2.16 17.35 -9.76
C ASP A 440 -3.49 17.14 -9.01
N GLY A 441 -3.57 17.64 -7.78
CA GLY A 441 -4.79 17.54 -6.99
C GLY A 441 -4.95 16.30 -6.12
N ILE A 442 -4.01 15.35 -6.15
CA ILE A 442 -4.08 14.14 -5.31
C ILE A 442 -3.84 14.47 -3.83
N THR A 443 -2.82 15.28 -3.55
CA THR A 443 -2.41 15.64 -2.19
C THR A 443 -3.00 16.96 -1.71
N SER A 444 -3.47 17.81 -2.63
CA SER A 444 -4.11 19.07 -2.25
C SER A 444 -5.56 18.86 -1.82
N ASP A 445 -6.02 19.72 -0.92
CA ASP A 445 -7.41 19.70 -0.48
C ASP A 445 -8.24 20.49 -1.50
N SER A 446 -8.97 19.79 -2.38
CA SER A 446 -9.85 20.42 -3.37
C SER A 446 -11.04 21.17 -2.75
N GLU A 447 -11.25 21.08 -1.43
CA GLU A 447 -12.16 21.96 -0.69
C GLU A 447 -11.51 23.31 -0.30
N SER A 448 -10.23 23.50 -0.64
CA SER A 448 -9.48 24.75 -0.47
C SER A 448 -9.45 25.62 -1.72
N GLU A 449 -10.49 25.61 -2.56
CA GLU A 449 -10.81 26.78 -3.41
C GLU A 449 -11.36 27.95 -2.57
N GLY A 450 -10.58 28.28 -1.54
CA GLY A 450 -10.91 29.19 -0.46
C GLY A 450 -9.82 29.22 0.60
N GLY A 451 -8.54 29.19 0.21
CA GLY A 451 -7.46 29.43 1.17
C GLY A 451 -6.07 28.99 0.73
N GLY A 452 -5.31 29.92 0.15
CA GLY A 452 -3.87 30.02 0.39
C GLY A 452 -2.93 29.58 -0.75
N GLY A 453 -2.45 30.58 -1.50
CA GLY A 453 -1.00 30.70 -1.70
C GLY A 453 -0.42 30.31 -3.06
N GLY A 454 -0.88 30.94 -4.15
CA GLY A 454 -0.13 31.05 -5.41
C GLY A 454 -0.11 32.51 -5.84
N PHE A 455 1.05 33.15 -5.74
CA PHE A 455 1.31 34.48 -6.30
C PHE A 455 1.16 34.42 -7.84
N ASP A 456 0.06 34.92 -8.38
CA ASP A 456 0.05 35.53 -9.71
C ASP A 456 -1.02 36.63 -9.79
N GLY A 457 -0.66 37.73 -10.45
CA GLY A 457 -1.34 39.01 -10.34
C GLY A 457 -2.73 39.05 -10.96
N GLY A 458 -3.68 39.62 -10.21
CA GLY A 458 -4.97 40.08 -10.74
C GLY A 458 -6.21 39.56 -10.01
N GLU A 459 -6.23 39.58 -8.67
CA GLU A 459 -7.52 39.53 -7.98
C GLU A 459 -8.31 40.81 -8.32
N GLU A 460 -9.51 40.63 -8.86
CA GLU A 460 -10.48 41.71 -9.00
C GLU A 460 -10.75 42.30 -7.61
N LEU A 461 -10.46 43.60 -7.44
CA LEU A 461 -10.65 44.27 -6.15
C LEU A 461 -12.13 44.25 -5.79
N ASP A 462 -12.43 44.03 -4.50
CA ASP A 462 -13.81 44.09 -4.03
C ASP A 462 -14.40 45.47 -4.38
N ALA A 463 -15.65 45.53 -4.84
CA ALA A 463 -16.31 46.78 -5.23
C ALA A 463 -16.31 47.87 -4.13
N LEU A 464 -16.13 47.47 -2.85
CA LEU A 464 -16.03 48.38 -1.70
C LEU A 464 -14.59 48.69 -1.27
N PHE A 465 -13.59 48.17 -1.97
CA PHE A 465 -12.18 48.25 -1.58
C PHE A 465 -11.72 49.69 -1.39
N ASP A 466 -11.89 50.56 -2.39
CA ASP A 466 -11.45 51.96 -2.32
C ASP A 466 -12.13 52.74 -1.18
N GLN A 467 -13.42 52.47 -0.94
CA GLN A 467 -14.17 53.09 0.14
C GLN A 467 -13.68 52.61 1.50
N ALA A 468 -13.38 51.32 1.62
CA ALA A 468 -12.82 50.73 2.82
C ALA A 468 -11.40 51.22 3.09
N VAL A 469 -10.57 51.40 2.06
CA VAL A 469 -9.22 51.98 2.18
C VAL A 469 -9.33 53.38 2.75
N ASN A 470 -10.19 54.23 2.19
CA ASN A 470 -10.39 55.60 2.66
C ASN A 470 -10.87 55.64 4.13
N PHE A 471 -11.79 54.74 4.50
CA PHE A 471 -12.25 54.63 5.90
C PHE A 471 -11.12 54.23 6.87
N VAL A 472 -10.29 53.25 6.49
CA VAL A 472 -9.18 52.74 7.30
C VAL A 472 -8.07 53.78 7.43
N THR A 473 -7.74 54.50 6.35
CA THR A 473 -6.72 55.56 6.36
C THR A 473 -7.17 56.79 7.14
N GLN A 474 -8.44 57.19 7.05
CA GLN A 474 -8.99 58.28 7.87
C GLN A 474 -9.01 57.94 9.36
N LYS A 475 -9.48 56.74 9.73
CA LYS A 475 -9.56 56.33 11.16
C LYS A 475 -8.24 55.87 11.74
N ARG A 476 -7.19 55.71 10.91
CA ARG A 476 -5.87 55.18 11.29
C ARG A 476 -5.93 53.84 12.03
N LYS A 477 -6.97 53.04 11.77
CA LYS A 477 -7.21 51.76 12.44
C LYS A 477 -7.78 50.74 11.47
N ALA A 478 -7.02 49.69 11.20
CA ALA A 478 -7.42 48.57 10.37
C ALA A 478 -7.92 47.41 11.23
N SER A 479 -9.24 47.18 11.25
CA SER A 479 -9.82 45.99 11.87
C SER A 479 -10.96 45.42 11.04
N ILE A 480 -11.02 44.09 10.94
CA ILE A 480 -12.06 43.35 10.21
C ILE A 480 -13.45 43.73 10.72
N SER A 481 -13.62 43.77 12.05
CA SER A 481 -14.89 44.16 12.69
C SER A 481 -15.28 45.63 12.42
N GLY A 482 -14.30 46.52 12.22
CA GLY A 482 -14.52 47.93 11.89
C GLY A 482 -15.08 48.09 10.48
N VAL A 483 -14.45 47.43 9.50
CA VAL A 483 -14.91 47.41 8.10
C VAL A 483 -16.27 46.72 7.99
N GLN A 484 -16.46 45.60 8.70
CA GLN A 484 -17.72 44.86 8.74
C GLN A 484 -18.90 45.75 9.18
N ARG A 485 -18.74 46.49 10.29
CA ARG A 485 -19.81 47.34 10.84
C ARG A 485 -20.08 48.58 9.97
N GLN A 486 -19.04 49.18 9.42
CA GLN A 486 -19.16 50.40 8.60
C GLN A 486 -19.89 50.12 7.29
N PHE A 487 -19.53 49.04 6.61
CA PHE A 487 -20.04 48.72 5.27
C PHE A 487 -21.16 47.67 5.28
N ARG A 488 -21.56 47.19 6.49
CA ARG A 488 -22.62 46.19 6.70
C ARG A 488 -22.44 44.92 5.85
N ILE A 489 -21.21 44.46 5.74
CA ILE A 489 -20.83 43.26 4.99
C ILE A 489 -20.59 42.06 5.91
N GLY A 490 -20.55 40.85 5.36
CA GLY A 490 -20.20 39.64 6.12
C GLY A 490 -18.74 39.61 6.57
N TYR A 491 -18.43 38.85 7.63
CA TYR A 491 -17.09 38.76 8.21
C TYR A 491 -16.02 38.34 7.19
N ASN A 492 -16.28 37.29 6.40
CA ASN A 492 -15.32 36.79 5.39
C ASN A 492 -15.02 37.82 4.29
N ARG A 493 -16.01 38.62 3.91
CA ARG A 493 -15.82 39.70 2.91
C ARG A 493 -15.01 40.85 3.50
N ALA A 494 -15.27 41.23 4.76
CA ALA A 494 -14.46 42.23 5.47
C ALA A 494 -13.02 41.75 5.70
N ALA A 495 -12.81 40.46 5.98
CA ALA A 495 -11.48 39.87 6.12
C ALA A 495 -10.71 39.93 4.79
N ARG A 496 -11.34 39.49 3.69
CA ARG A 496 -10.75 39.57 2.34
C ARG A 496 -10.35 40.99 1.95
N ILE A 497 -11.21 41.98 2.20
CA ILE A 497 -10.88 43.40 1.93
C ILE A 497 -9.65 43.85 2.73
N ILE A 498 -9.52 43.44 3.99
CA ILE A 498 -8.37 43.76 4.85
C ILE A 498 -7.10 43.01 4.42
N GLU A 499 -7.22 41.79 3.92
CA GLU A 499 -6.12 41.01 3.34
C GLU A 499 -5.65 41.61 2.01
N GLN A 500 -6.57 42.07 1.15
CA GLN A 500 -6.24 42.80 -0.07
C GLN A 500 -5.50 44.11 0.25
N MET A 501 -5.87 44.81 1.33
CA MET A 501 -5.14 46.00 1.80
C MET A 501 -3.73 45.66 2.29
N GLU A 502 -3.53 44.49 2.91
CA GLU A 502 -2.22 44.01 3.36
C GLU A 502 -1.34 43.65 2.16
N ALA A 503 -1.90 42.95 1.17
CA ALA A 503 -1.23 42.59 -0.06
C ALA A 503 -0.77 43.83 -0.87
N GLN A 504 -1.56 44.91 -0.84
CA GLN A 504 -1.19 46.19 -1.47
C GLN A 504 -0.32 47.10 -0.59
N GLY A 505 0.09 46.66 0.61
CA GLY A 505 0.94 47.44 1.50
C GLY A 505 0.27 48.66 2.14
N ILE A 506 -1.06 48.72 2.15
CA ILE A 506 -1.86 49.79 2.76
C ILE A 506 -1.92 49.59 4.29
N VAL A 507 -1.97 48.34 4.73
CA VAL A 507 -1.95 47.95 6.15
C VAL A 507 -0.85 46.91 6.40
N SER A 508 -0.34 46.87 7.63
CA SER A 508 0.65 45.88 8.03
C SER A 508 0.06 44.49 8.17
N ALA A 509 0.93 43.49 8.19
CA ALA A 509 0.60 42.17 8.72
C ALA A 509 0.08 42.27 10.16
N GLN A 510 -0.68 41.25 10.57
CA GLN A 510 -1.25 41.20 11.91
C GLN A 510 -0.14 41.08 12.97
N GLY A 511 -0.07 42.05 13.88
CA GLY A 511 0.85 42.02 15.00
C GLY A 511 0.47 40.97 16.06
N HIS A 512 1.39 40.69 16.99
CA HIS A 512 1.18 39.70 18.08
C HIS A 512 -0.04 39.97 18.98
N ASN A 513 -0.54 41.21 19.01
CA ASN A 513 -1.74 41.62 19.75
C ASN A 513 -3.03 41.60 18.88
N GLY A 514 -2.96 41.05 17.67
CA GLY A 514 -4.08 40.96 16.74
C GLY A 514 -4.42 42.25 15.99
N ASN A 515 -3.73 43.36 16.26
CA ASN A 515 -3.94 44.65 15.59
C ASN A 515 -3.09 44.76 14.31
N ARG A 516 -3.59 45.53 13.34
CA ARG A 516 -2.90 45.90 12.09
C ARG A 516 -2.66 47.40 12.08
N GLU A 517 -1.46 47.82 11.70
CA GLU A 517 -1.10 49.23 11.55
C GLU A 517 -1.43 49.74 10.15
N VAL A 518 -1.83 51.00 10.02
CA VAL A 518 -2.14 51.62 8.73
C VAL A 518 -0.88 52.30 8.18
N LEU A 519 -0.32 51.72 7.13
CA LEU A 519 0.94 52.13 6.51
C LEU A 519 0.73 53.27 5.51
N ALA A 520 -0.42 53.29 4.82
CA ALA A 520 -0.76 54.36 3.89
C ALA A 520 -0.93 55.72 4.63
N PRO A 521 -0.49 56.84 4.04
CA PRO A 521 -0.69 58.17 4.61
C PRO A 521 -2.20 58.51 4.71
N PRO A 522 -2.58 59.44 5.61
CA PRO A 522 -3.96 59.94 5.64
C PRO A 522 -4.32 60.55 4.26
N PRO A 523 -5.60 60.49 3.85
CA PRO A 523 -6.02 61.10 2.59
C PRO A 523 -5.71 62.60 2.61
N PHE A 524 -5.21 63.12 1.49
CA PHE A 524 -5.03 64.57 1.30
C PHE A 524 -6.42 65.25 1.39
N GLU A 525 -6.50 66.39 2.08
CA GLU A 525 -7.69 67.25 2.07
C GLU A 525 -7.97 67.83 0.69
#